data_AF-A0A1I7UTE5-F1
#
_entry.id   AF-A0A1I7UTE5-F1
#
_cell.length_a   1.000
_cell.length_b   1.000
_cell.length_c   1.000
_cell.angle_alpha   90.00
_cell.angle_beta   90.00
_cell.angle_gamma   90.00
#
_symmetry.space_group_name_H-M   'P 1'
#
loop_
_entity.id
_entity.type
_entity.pdbx_description
1 polymer ?
#
loop_
_entity_poly.entity_id
_entity_poly.type
_entity_poly.pdbx_seq_one_letter_code
_entity_poly.pdbx_strand_id
1 'polypeptide(L)'
;MNFVKIFSVFIALFAITAQSATTGLSCENAKEKFVLDVTKIINESIGNPKTIKVILDLLNQLFQDNNEIHSNILVIIGKILKAFRELLESCSAVYDPSSYTDRPCGSDMSNLWLDVVAVVDNSLGMTSSDLANVTANIEMIFGDGTRIGTDANEKRTTRVSIVTYNEGATTNYDLNSFKSYAELKTGVESALAQGSSSGSSNLLFGLQAASSVLGTQSFDTDRDHYKKVVIIFTGSYGGAGEHDPAPEADRLKEDGIFIITVGYGSGFLIDGLSTIASPRFNFSVADPNLIGNIQRSLQQATWTASRISCRVRQGYLATEFTQHKHNFLVESVTSTTGFHPPFSYFIGLNRVAGQWVWEQPQGLPQIPLQSYFNWLPNYPILSSTLAGAMNFQNGTIIGWRNIDKSGLTFAYVCEKYACDTDNYCDPDDLFSI
;
A
#
# COMPACT_ATOMS: atom_id res chain seq x y z
N MET A 1 -67.48 -9.14 -4.80
CA MET A 1 -66.55 -10.29 -4.67
C MET A 1 -65.10 -9.99 -5.08
N ASN A 2 -64.79 -8.88 -5.77
CA ASN A 2 -63.42 -8.55 -6.22
C ASN A 2 -62.57 -7.73 -5.23
N PHE A 3 -63.19 -6.94 -4.34
CA PHE A 3 -62.44 -6.05 -3.45
C PHE A 3 -61.67 -6.81 -2.36
N VAL A 4 -62.27 -7.88 -1.81
CA VAL A 4 -61.63 -8.73 -0.79
C VAL A 4 -60.41 -9.47 -1.36
N LYS A 5 -60.50 -9.98 -2.60
CA LYS A 5 -59.38 -10.66 -3.26
C LYS A 5 -58.24 -9.71 -3.58
N ILE A 6 -58.54 -8.49 -4.02
CA ILE A 6 -57.54 -7.44 -4.25
C ILE A 6 -56.86 -7.06 -2.93
N PHE A 7 -57.63 -6.90 -1.85
CA PHE A 7 -57.09 -6.57 -0.52
C PHE A 7 -56.19 -7.70 0.04
N SER A 8 -56.54 -8.96 -0.20
CA SER A 8 -55.69 -10.11 0.16
C SER A 8 -54.36 -10.12 -0.59
N VAL A 9 -54.33 -9.70 -1.86
CA VAL A 9 -53.09 -9.55 -2.63
C VAL A 9 -52.21 -8.45 -2.03
N PHE A 10 -52.79 -7.32 -1.61
CA PHE A 10 -52.04 -6.23 -0.97
C PHE A 10 -51.46 -6.61 0.40
N ILE A 11 -52.19 -7.37 1.22
CA ILE A 11 -51.67 -7.89 2.51
C ILE A 11 -50.53 -8.90 2.26
N ALA A 12 -50.66 -9.75 1.23
CA ALA A 12 -49.61 -10.70 0.86
C ALA A 12 -48.34 -10.01 0.34
N LEU A 13 -48.47 -8.93 -0.46
CA LEU A 13 -47.33 -8.11 -0.86
C LEU A 13 -46.62 -7.49 0.36
N PHE A 14 -47.38 -7.02 1.35
CA PHE A 14 -46.84 -6.43 2.58
C PHE A 14 -46.05 -7.45 3.44
N ALA A 15 -46.51 -8.70 3.50
CA ALA A 15 -45.83 -9.77 4.22
C ALA A 15 -44.51 -10.19 3.54
N ILE A 16 -44.47 -10.20 2.20
CA ILE A 16 -43.27 -10.55 1.42
C ILE A 16 -42.19 -9.47 1.56
N THR A 17 -42.58 -8.19 1.54
CA THR A 17 -41.64 -7.07 1.78
C THR A 17 -41.00 -7.11 3.17
N ALA A 18 -41.71 -7.61 4.19
CA ALA A 18 -41.15 -7.79 5.53
C ALA A 18 -40.17 -8.98 5.61
N GLN A 19 -40.36 -10.00 4.77
CA GLN A 19 -39.55 -11.23 4.78
C GLN A 19 -38.29 -11.14 3.90
N SER A 20 -38.31 -10.32 2.84
CA SER A 20 -37.11 -10.03 2.04
C SER A 20 -36.09 -9.18 2.80
N ALA A 21 -36.55 -8.32 3.72
CA ALA A 21 -35.69 -7.47 4.55
C ALA A 21 -34.86 -8.24 5.60
N THR A 22 -35.16 -9.52 5.85
CA THR A 22 -34.55 -10.31 6.94
C THR A 22 -33.65 -11.45 6.47
N THR A 23 -33.50 -11.69 5.16
CA THR A 23 -32.88 -12.93 4.63
C THR A 23 -31.55 -12.76 3.89
N GLY A 24 -30.98 -11.55 3.78
CA GLY A 24 -29.60 -11.36 3.32
C GLY A 24 -29.29 -11.83 1.88
N LEU A 25 -30.28 -11.84 0.97
CA LEU A 25 -30.05 -12.15 -0.45
C LEU A 25 -29.47 -10.94 -1.21
N SER A 26 -28.65 -11.20 -2.24
CA SER A 26 -28.16 -10.15 -3.15
C SER A 26 -29.32 -9.50 -3.94
N CYS A 27 -29.15 -8.23 -4.29
CA CYS A 27 -30.22 -7.37 -4.84
C CYS A 27 -30.81 -7.91 -6.16
N GLU A 28 -29.97 -8.54 -7.00
CA GLU A 28 -30.38 -9.14 -8.28
C GLU A 28 -31.28 -10.37 -8.07
N ASN A 29 -30.96 -11.21 -7.07
CA ASN A 29 -31.76 -12.37 -6.68
C ASN A 29 -33.06 -11.96 -5.95
N ALA A 30 -33.06 -10.85 -5.21
CA ALA A 30 -34.26 -10.34 -4.54
C ALA A 30 -35.29 -9.80 -5.55
N LYS A 31 -34.82 -9.13 -6.61
CA LYS A 31 -35.66 -8.61 -7.69
C LYS A 31 -36.31 -9.73 -8.50
N GLU A 32 -35.55 -10.75 -8.91
CA GLU A 32 -36.10 -11.92 -9.61
C GLU A 32 -37.10 -12.68 -8.74
N LYS A 33 -36.77 -12.90 -7.46
CA LYS A 33 -37.65 -13.60 -6.52
C LYS A 33 -38.97 -12.85 -6.28
N PHE A 34 -38.93 -11.52 -6.14
CA PHE A 34 -40.14 -10.70 -5.98
C PHE A 34 -41.05 -10.78 -7.20
N VAL A 35 -40.49 -10.68 -8.42
CA VAL A 35 -41.27 -10.80 -9.66
C VAL A 35 -41.90 -12.19 -9.78
N LEU A 36 -41.17 -13.26 -9.44
CA LEU A 36 -41.67 -14.63 -9.43
C LEU A 36 -42.80 -14.84 -8.40
N ASP A 37 -42.64 -14.35 -7.17
CA ASP A 37 -43.62 -14.51 -6.09
C ASP A 37 -44.91 -13.73 -6.38
N VAL A 38 -44.81 -12.50 -6.91
CA VAL A 38 -45.98 -11.70 -7.32
C VAL A 38 -46.70 -12.35 -8.50
N THR A 39 -45.96 -12.86 -9.50
CA THR A 39 -46.53 -13.56 -10.66
C THR A 39 -47.30 -14.82 -10.24
N LYS A 40 -46.77 -15.58 -9.28
CA LYS A 40 -47.43 -16.78 -8.74
C LYS A 40 -48.74 -16.45 -8.03
N ILE A 41 -48.75 -15.42 -7.18
CA ILE A 41 -49.94 -15.00 -6.43
C ILE A 41 -51.05 -14.47 -7.34
N ILE A 42 -50.69 -13.72 -8.39
CA ILE A 42 -51.64 -13.21 -9.39
C ILE A 42 -52.29 -14.37 -10.17
N ASN A 43 -51.49 -15.36 -10.58
CA ASN A 43 -51.98 -16.56 -11.26
C ASN A 43 -52.93 -17.40 -10.39
N GLU A 44 -52.66 -17.51 -9.08
CA GLU A 44 -53.51 -18.25 -8.13
C GLU A 44 -54.80 -17.48 -7.75
N SER A 45 -54.77 -16.14 -7.80
CA SER A 45 -55.88 -15.30 -7.31
C SER A 45 -56.88 -14.84 -8.38
N ILE A 46 -56.43 -14.68 -9.63
CA ILE A 46 -57.19 -14.07 -10.72
C ILE A 46 -56.97 -14.89 -11.99
N GLY A 47 -57.67 -16.01 -12.14
CA GLY A 47 -57.54 -16.95 -13.28
C GLY A 47 -57.98 -16.42 -14.66
N ASN A 48 -57.78 -15.13 -14.97
CA ASN A 48 -58.08 -14.53 -16.28
C ASN A 48 -56.82 -13.89 -16.89
N PRO A 49 -56.23 -14.50 -17.95
CA PRO A 49 -54.99 -14.05 -18.58
C PRO A 49 -55.01 -12.60 -19.10
N LYS A 50 -56.19 -12.09 -19.50
CA LYS A 50 -56.32 -10.71 -19.98
C LYS A 50 -56.16 -9.70 -18.85
N THR A 51 -56.68 -10.01 -17.67
CA THR A 51 -56.54 -9.16 -16.48
C THR A 51 -55.10 -9.14 -15.97
N ILE A 52 -54.39 -10.28 -16.09
CA ILE A 52 -52.97 -10.41 -15.71
C ILE A 52 -52.09 -9.53 -16.62
N LYS A 53 -52.31 -9.59 -17.93
CA LYS A 53 -51.57 -8.77 -18.89
C LYS A 53 -51.79 -7.26 -18.65
N VAL A 54 -53.02 -6.84 -18.37
CA VAL A 54 -53.33 -5.45 -18.05
C VAL A 54 -52.64 -4.97 -16.77
N ILE A 55 -52.55 -5.83 -15.73
CA ILE A 55 -51.86 -5.47 -14.49
C ILE A 55 -50.34 -5.40 -14.69
N LEU A 56 -49.75 -6.29 -15.48
CA LEU A 56 -48.32 -6.26 -15.83
C LEU A 56 -47.97 -5.03 -16.67
N ASP A 57 -48.81 -4.68 -17.63
CA ASP A 57 -48.63 -3.50 -18.49
C ASP A 57 -48.78 -2.21 -17.66
N LEU A 58 -49.72 -2.16 -16.70
CA LEU A 58 -49.88 -1.04 -15.75
C LEU A 58 -48.70 -0.92 -14.79
N LEU A 59 -48.15 -2.03 -14.29
CA LEU A 59 -46.96 -2.01 -13.45
C LEU A 59 -45.76 -1.47 -14.23
N ASN A 60 -45.57 -1.89 -15.49
CA ASN A 60 -44.52 -1.37 -16.36
C ASN A 60 -44.70 0.11 -16.72
N GLN A 61 -45.94 0.58 -16.93
CA GLN A 61 -46.22 2.00 -17.19
C GLN A 61 -46.05 2.87 -15.93
N LEU A 62 -46.35 2.36 -14.74
CA LEU A 62 -46.15 3.07 -13.47
C LEU A 62 -44.66 3.35 -13.16
N PHE A 63 -43.73 2.66 -13.81
CA PHE A 63 -42.28 2.92 -13.70
C PHE A 63 -41.77 4.02 -14.64
N GLN A 64 -42.57 4.53 -15.59
CA GLN A 64 -42.07 5.36 -16.69
C GLN A 64 -42.52 6.83 -16.69
N ASP A 65 -43.64 7.22 -16.06
CA ASP A 65 -44.16 8.61 -16.20
C ASP A 65 -44.22 9.42 -14.90
N ASN A 66 -43.79 10.68 -15.01
CA ASN A 66 -43.88 11.74 -14.00
C ASN A 66 -45.10 12.65 -14.25
N ASN A 67 -45.86 12.88 -13.18
CA ASN A 67 -46.84 13.95 -12.89
C ASN A 67 -48.35 13.78 -13.20
N GLU A 68 -49.09 13.92 -12.09
CA GLU A 68 -50.43 14.47 -11.76
C GLU A 68 -51.69 14.21 -12.63
N ILE A 69 -52.72 13.55 -12.04
CA ILE A 69 -54.06 14.12 -11.64
C ILE A 69 -54.98 13.07 -10.94
N HIS A 70 -55.59 13.49 -9.81
CA HIS A 70 -56.70 13.03 -8.94
C HIS A 70 -57.35 11.61 -8.95
N SER A 71 -57.15 10.88 -7.84
CA SER A 71 -58.13 10.04 -7.09
C SER A 71 -57.52 9.66 -5.73
N ASN A 72 -58.26 9.65 -4.61
CA ASN A 72 -57.70 9.33 -3.28
C ASN A 72 -57.00 7.96 -3.23
N ILE A 73 -57.41 7.00 -4.07
CA ILE A 73 -56.73 5.70 -4.22
C ILE A 73 -55.43 5.85 -5.03
N LEU A 74 -55.41 6.67 -6.09
CA LEU A 74 -54.19 6.99 -6.83
C LEU A 74 -53.20 7.83 -6.01
N VAL A 75 -53.65 8.64 -5.05
CA VAL A 75 -52.75 9.38 -4.14
C VAL A 75 -52.02 8.42 -3.20
N ILE A 76 -52.71 7.37 -2.70
CA ILE A 76 -52.08 6.34 -1.87
C ILE A 76 -51.11 5.50 -2.71
N ILE A 77 -51.52 5.11 -3.94
CA ILE A 77 -50.65 4.40 -4.88
C ILE A 77 -49.43 5.26 -5.27
N GLY A 78 -49.63 6.56 -5.50
CA GLY A 78 -48.56 7.52 -5.79
C GLY A 78 -47.62 7.72 -4.62
N LYS A 79 -48.11 7.70 -3.38
CA LYS A 79 -47.27 7.72 -2.16
C LYS A 79 -46.48 6.44 -1.98
N ILE A 80 -47.06 5.27 -2.27
CA ILE A 80 -46.36 3.98 -2.19
C ILE A 80 -45.34 3.85 -3.32
N LEU A 81 -45.66 4.29 -4.55
CA LEU A 81 -44.72 4.33 -5.67
C LEU A 81 -43.62 5.35 -5.45
N LYS A 82 -43.92 6.50 -4.81
CA LYS A 82 -42.91 7.48 -4.40
C LYS A 82 -42.02 6.91 -3.29
N ALA A 83 -42.57 6.26 -2.28
CA ALA A 83 -41.77 5.59 -1.24
C ALA A 83 -40.93 4.44 -1.80
N PHE A 84 -41.45 3.68 -2.77
CA PHE A 84 -40.72 2.62 -3.46
C PHE A 84 -39.68 3.16 -4.45
N ARG A 85 -39.95 4.31 -5.09
CA ARG A 85 -38.98 5.06 -5.91
C ARG A 85 -37.89 5.66 -5.01
N GLU A 86 -38.21 6.22 -3.86
CA GLU A 86 -37.24 6.67 -2.85
C GLU A 86 -36.43 5.49 -2.28
N LEU A 87 -37.03 4.30 -2.15
CA LEU A 87 -36.35 3.05 -1.77
C LEU A 87 -35.49 2.45 -2.92
N LEU A 88 -35.79 2.78 -4.18
CA LEU A 88 -35.02 2.40 -5.37
C LEU A 88 -33.94 3.45 -5.72
N GLU A 89 -34.19 4.73 -5.45
CA GLU A 89 -33.25 5.86 -5.56
C GLU A 89 -32.26 5.86 -4.38
N SER A 90 -32.64 5.34 -3.20
CA SER A 90 -31.69 4.90 -2.16
C SER A 90 -30.86 3.67 -2.57
N CYS A 91 -31.07 3.17 -3.78
CA CYS A 91 -30.25 2.16 -4.44
C CYS A 91 -29.55 2.71 -5.69
N SER A 92 -29.61 4.03 -5.97
CA SER A 92 -28.90 4.67 -7.08
C SER A 92 -28.80 6.19 -6.87
N ALA A 93 -27.78 6.64 -6.14
CA ALA A 93 -27.30 8.01 -6.24
C ALA A 93 -25.82 7.99 -6.67
N VAL A 94 -25.57 8.51 -7.87
CA VAL A 94 -24.23 8.74 -8.42
C VAL A 94 -23.55 9.82 -7.57
N TYR A 95 -22.40 9.47 -7.02
CA TYR A 95 -21.54 10.32 -6.20
C TYR A 95 -21.02 11.55 -6.98
N ASP A 96 -21.14 12.74 -6.40
CA ASP A 96 -20.52 14.02 -6.81
C ASP A 96 -19.24 14.25 -5.97
N PRO A 97 -18.03 14.28 -6.58
CA PRO A 97 -16.74 14.35 -5.89
C PRO A 97 -16.32 15.76 -5.43
N SER A 98 -17.20 16.77 -5.45
CA SER A 98 -16.78 18.17 -5.30
C SER A 98 -16.75 18.76 -3.87
N SER A 99 -16.95 18.00 -2.79
CA SER A 99 -16.85 18.57 -1.42
C SER A 99 -15.89 17.82 -0.47
N TYR A 100 -14.63 18.29 -0.46
CA TYR A 100 -13.76 18.60 0.69
C TYR A 100 -13.72 17.61 1.89
N THR A 101 -12.63 17.00 2.35
CA THR A 101 -11.15 17.07 2.15
C THR A 101 -10.55 15.81 2.79
N ASP A 102 -9.51 15.22 2.19
CA ASP A 102 -8.79 14.07 2.78
C ASP A 102 -7.43 14.44 3.38
N ARG A 103 -7.07 13.69 4.44
CA ARG A 103 -5.85 13.86 5.24
C ARG A 103 -4.57 13.59 4.42
N PRO A 104 -3.49 14.36 4.64
CA PRO A 104 -2.22 14.14 3.98
C PRO A 104 -1.61 12.79 4.36
N CYS A 105 -0.88 12.18 3.42
CA CYS A 105 0.02 11.06 3.71
C CYS A 105 1.00 11.47 4.81
N GLY A 106 1.17 10.62 5.82
CA GLY A 106 2.08 10.87 6.92
C GLY A 106 3.54 10.87 6.45
N SER A 107 4.24 11.98 6.69
CA SER A 107 5.70 12.12 6.63
C SER A 107 6.38 11.65 7.91
N ASP A 108 5.66 10.93 8.77
CA ASP A 108 6.05 10.61 10.13
C ASP A 108 6.94 9.35 10.19
N MET A 109 8.23 9.56 10.44
CA MET A 109 9.23 8.52 10.63
C MET A 109 9.00 7.70 11.92
N SER A 110 8.09 8.13 12.81
CA SER A 110 7.88 7.49 14.13
C SER A 110 7.39 6.05 14.07
N ASN A 111 6.80 5.60 12.96
CA ASN A 111 6.19 4.28 12.81
C ASN A 111 6.96 3.35 11.86
N LEU A 112 8.28 3.52 11.70
CA LEU A 112 9.12 2.69 10.84
C LEU A 112 9.54 1.36 11.51
N TRP A 113 9.46 0.26 10.75
CA TRP A 113 9.72 -1.12 11.18
C TRP A 113 11.01 -1.59 10.49
N LEU A 114 12.13 -1.11 10.98
CA LEU A 114 13.42 -1.31 10.34
C LEU A 114 14.41 -1.99 11.29
N ASP A 115 15.24 -2.85 10.75
CA ASP A 115 16.50 -3.24 11.35
C ASP A 115 17.61 -2.75 10.43
N VAL A 116 18.37 -1.75 10.89
CA VAL A 116 19.38 -1.08 10.08
C VAL A 116 20.77 -1.35 10.62
N VAL A 117 21.71 -1.69 9.74
CA VAL A 117 23.14 -1.71 10.06
C VAL A 117 23.82 -0.56 9.31
N ALA A 118 24.33 0.43 10.03
CA ALA A 118 25.19 1.46 9.47
C ALA A 118 26.64 0.91 9.44
N VAL A 119 27.17 0.73 8.24
CA VAL A 119 28.54 0.25 7.98
C VAL A 119 29.37 1.45 7.59
N VAL A 120 30.32 1.83 8.42
CA VAL A 120 31.09 3.07 8.28
C VAL A 120 32.57 2.75 8.07
N ASP A 121 33.12 3.22 6.95
CA ASP A 121 34.57 3.24 6.74
C ASP A 121 35.19 4.19 7.77
N ASN A 122 36.10 3.67 8.59
CA ASN A 122 36.87 4.49 9.54
C ASN A 122 38.37 4.47 9.24
N SER A 123 38.77 4.09 8.03
CA SER A 123 40.17 4.16 7.58
C SER A 123 40.71 5.59 7.55
N LEU A 124 42.03 5.72 7.42
CA LEU A 124 42.71 7.00 7.29
C LEU A 124 42.20 7.84 6.09
N GLY A 125 41.62 7.19 5.07
CA GLY A 125 41.03 7.85 3.91
C GLY A 125 39.75 8.63 4.23
N MET A 126 39.06 8.28 5.31
CA MET A 126 37.92 9.02 5.85
C MET A 126 38.42 10.02 6.88
N THR A 127 38.46 11.30 6.51
CA THR A 127 38.99 12.34 7.40
C THR A 127 38.11 12.52 8.63
N SER A 128 38.63 13.15 9.69
CA SER A 128 37.81 13.50 10.85
C SER A 128 36.58 14.35 10.50
N SER A 129 36.67 15.15 9.44
CA SER A 129 35.52 15.92 8.92
C SER A 129 34.49 15.01 8.24
N ASP A 130 34.93 13.99 7.51
CA ASP A 130 34.04 13.03 6.86
C ASP A 130 33.32 12.19 7.92
N LEU A 131 34.03 11.69 8.94
CA LEU A 131 33.42 10.96 10.05
C LEU A 131 32.42 11.80 10.83
N ALA A 132 32.74 13.08 11.09
CA ALA A 132 31.78 14.01 11.70
C ALA A 132 30.54 14.23 10.81
N ASN A 133 30.71 14.26 9.48
CA ASN A 133 29.59 14.34 8.54
C ASN A 133 28.75 13.05 8.55
N VAL A 134 29.38 11.88 8.61
CA VAL A 134 28.67 10.58 8.77
C VAL A 134 27.85 10.58 10.06
N THR A 135 28.43 11.01 11.19
CA THR A 135 27.72 11.14 12.47
C THR A 135 26.46 12.00 12.32
N ALA A 136 26.62 13.22 11.77
CA ALA A 136 25.51 14.13 11.55
C ALA A 136 24.45 13.52 10.60
N ASN A 137 24.87 12.83 9.54
CA ASN A 137 23.95 12.20 8.61
C ASN A 137 23.13 11.08 9.28
N ILE A 138 23.75 10.20 10.06
CA ILE A 138 23.05 9.13 10.79
C ILE A 138 22.06 9.74 11.80
N GLU A 139 22.48 10.75 12.56
CA GLU A 139 21.58 11.48 13.48
C GLU A 139 20.37 12.06 12.74
N MET A 140 20.58 12.72 11.60
CA MET A 140 19.51 13.32 10.82
C MET A 140 18.60 12.28 10.14
N ILE A 141 19.15 11.18 9.62
CA ILE A 141 18.39 10.09 8.99
C ILE A 141 17.37 9.51 9.96
N PHE A 142 17.82 9.19 11.18
CA PHE A 142 17.00 8.59 12.24
C PHE A 142 16.42 9.63 13.20
N GLY A 143 16.58 10.92 12.90
CA GLY A 143 15.94 12.02 13.61
C GLY A 143 14.44 12.07 13.33
N ASP A 144 13.85 13.23 13.63
CA ASP A 144 12.49 13.58 13.22
C ASP A 144 11.39 12.62 13.73
N GLY A 145 11.49 12.22 15.00
CA GLY A 145 10.46 11.43 15.67
C GLY A 145 10.55 9.92 15.46
N THR A 146 11.56 9.41 14.76
CA THR A 146 11.79 7.96 14.61
C THR A 146 11.85 7.26 15.97
N ARG A 147 11.04 6.21 16.16
CA ARG A 147 11.05 5.42 17.40
C ARG A 147 12.18 4.41 17.39
N ILE A 148 13.29 4.77 18.02
CA ILE A 148 14.46 3.89 18.17
C ILE A 148 14.29 2.96 19.36
N GLY A 149 14.52 1.66 19.14
CA GLY A 149 14.73 0.68 20.20
C GLY A 149 13.91 -0.60 20.10
N THR A 150 13.85 -1.32 21.22
CA THR A 150 13.09 -2.57 21.37
C THR A 150 12.08 -2.39 22.50
N ASP A 151 10.85 -2.05 22.15
CA ASP A 151 9.74 -2.02 23.11
C ASP A 151 8.88 -3.28 22.91
N ALA A 152 8.68 -4.06 23.97
CA ALA A 152 7.87 -5.27 23.91
C ALA A 152 6.37 -4.96 23.72
N ASN A 153 5.93 -3.77 24.12
CA ASN A 153 4.55 -3.32 24.04
C ASN A 153 4.28 -2.47 22.79
N GLU A 154 5.32 -1.97 22.13
CA GLU A 154 5.23 -1.22 20.88
C GLU A 154 6.16 -1.83 19.85
N LYS A 155 5.58 -2.63 18.94
CA LYS A 155 6.33 -3.35 17.92
C LYS A 155 6.87 -2.40 16.82
N ARG A 156 6.28 -1.21 16.64
CA ARG A 156 6.60 -0.28 15.53
C ARG A 156 7.87 0.54 15.81
N THR A 157 9.00 -0.15 15.93
CA THR A 157 10.29 0.47 16.25
C THR A 157 11.36 0.16 15.21
N THR A 158 12.32 1.07 15.11
CA THR A 158 13.53 0.92 14.33
C THR A 158 14.71 0.56 15.24
N ARG A 159 15.48 -0.45 14.86
CA ARG A 159 16.75 -0.81 15.49
C ARG A 159 17.90 -0.38 14.60
N VAL A 160 18.98 0.10 15.19
CA VAL A 160 20.18 0.55 14.46
C VAL A 160 21.41 -0.08 15.10
N SER A 161 22.23 -0.75 14.29
CA SER A 161 23.56 -1.24 14.64
C SER A 161 24.62 -0.38 13.97
N ILE A 162 25.74 -0.14 14.65
CA ILE A 162 26.87 0.63 14.12
C ILE A 162 28.07 -0.31 13.98
N VAL A 163 28.51 -0.51 12.74
CA VAL A 163 29.70 -1.27 12.37
C VAL A 163 30.72 -0.30 11.78
N THR A 164 31.95 -0.31 12.26
CA THR A 164 33.07 0.39 11.63
C THR A 164 34.02 -0.61 10.98
N TYR A 165 34.63 -0.25 9.84
CA TYR A 165 35.59 -1.13 9.17
C TYR A 165 36.80 -0.40 8.58
N ASN A 166 37.91 -1.13 8.46
CA ASN A 166 39.17 -0.74 7.84
C ASN A 166 39.93 -1.99 7.33
N GLU A 167 41.02 -2.42 7.99
CA GLU A 167 41.68 -3.72 7.82
C GLU A 167 40.92 -4.89 8.48
N GLY A 168 39.94 -4.59 9.31
CA GLY A 168 38.93 -5.52 9.85
C GLY A 168 37.62 -4.78 10.09
N ALA A 169 36.62 -5.45 10.66
CA ALA A 169 35.35 -4.82 11.06
C ALA A 169 35.09 -4.98 12.55
N THR A 170 34.42 -4.00 13.15
CA THR A 170 34.03 -3.98 14.55
C THR A 170 32.57 -3.57 14.65
N THR A 171 31.74 -4.41 15.28
CA THR A 171 30.37 -4.06 15.69
C THR A 171 30.46 -3.27 16.99
N ASN A 172 30.42 -1.93 16.88
CA ASN A 172 30.48 -1.05 18.05
C ASN A 172 29.20 -1.13 18.89
N TYR A 173 28.07 -1.25 18.20
CA TYR A 173 26.74 -1.41 18.79
C TYR A 173 25.92 -2.36 17.92
N ASP A 174 25.28 -3.34 18.55
CA ASP A 174 24.39 -4.29 17.86
C ASP A 174 22.95 -3.74 17.74
N LEU A 175 22.04 -4.49 17.11
CA LEU A 175 20.66 -4.02 16.88
C LEU A 175 19.88 -3.81 18.19
N ASN A 176 20.29 -4.44 19.28
CA ASN A 176 19.60 -4.37 20.56
C ASN A 176 20.22 -3.34 21.52
N SER A 177 21.29 -2.67 21.12
CA SER A 177 22.05 -1.78 21.99
C SER A 177 21.29 -0.50 22.35
N PHE A 178 20.66 0.16 21.38
CA PHE A 178 19.97 1.43 21.62
C PHE A 178 18.50 1.24 21.97
N LYS A 179 18.02 1.95 23.00
CA LYS A 179 16.62 1.97 23.44
C LYS A 179 15.91 3.29 23.19
N SER A 180 16.63 4.31 22.70
CA SER A 180 16.09 5.62 22.38
C SER A 180 16.94 6.35 21.34
N TYR A 181 16.38 7.40 20.74
CA TYR A 181 17.11 8.26 19.82
C TYR A 181 18.30 8.96 20.49
N ALA A 182 18.17 9.33 21.77
CA ALA A 182 19.26 9.97 22.54
C ALA A 182 20.45 9.01 22.74
N GLU A 183 20.18 7.73 23.00
CA GLU A 183 21.21 6.71 23.08
C GLU A 183 21.87 6.44 21.73
N LEU A 184 21.08 6.36 20.64
CA LEU A 184 21.62 6.23 19.29
C LEU A 184 22.58 7.38 18.98
N LYS A 185 22.16 8.63 19.23
CA LYS A 185 22.98 9.81 18.99
C LYS A 185 24.33 9.70 19.73
N THR A 186 24.29 9.46 21.03
CA THR A 186 25.51 9.36 21.86
C THR A 186 26.40 8.18 21.42
N GLY A 187 25.79 7.06 21.02
CA GLY A 187 26.49 5.88 20.52
C GLY A 187 27.20 6.14 19.20
N VAL A 188 26.54 6.82 18.25
CA VAL A 188 27.15 7.19 16.96
C VAL A 188 28.31 8.16 17.17
N GLU A 189 28.13 9.19 18.00
CA GLU A 189 29.19 10.14 18.38
C GLU A 189 30.40 9.40 18.98
N SER A 190 30.16 8.43 19.87
CA SER A 190 31.21 7.62 20.49
C SER A 190 31.91 6.67 19.50
N ALA A 191 31.16 5.96 18.67
CA ALA A 191 31.71 4.99 17.72
C ALA A 191 32.57 5.66 16.63
N LEU A 192 32.25 6.90 16.27
CA LEU A 192 32.90 7.64 15.19
C LEU A 192 33.80 8.78 15.69
N ALA A 193 34.05 8.87 17.00
CA ALA A 193 34.86 9.92 17.61
C ALA A 193 36.32 9.95 17.11
N GLN A 194 36.86 8.77 16.75
CA GLN A 194 38.24 8.63 16.28
C GLN A 194 38.29 7.68 15.08
N GLY A 195 38.87 8.15 13.98
CA GLY A 195 39.23 7.31 12.85
C GLY A 195 40.43 6.43 13.17
N SER A 196 40.61 5.38 12.38
CA SER A 196 41.77 4.50 12.40
C SER A 196 42.97 5.18 11.76
N SER A 197 44.17 4.81 12.21
CA SER A 197 45.42 5.16 11.55
C SER A 197 45.75 4.26 10.35
N SER A 198 44.97 3.19 10.13
CA SER A 198 45.16 2.27 9.01
C SER A 198 44.70 2.90 7.70
N GLY A 199 45.56 2.85 6.67
CA GLY A 199 45.20 3.26 5.30
C GLY A 199 44.33 2.23 4.55
N SER A 200 44.09 1.06 5.15
CA SER A 200 43.29 0.00 4.55
C SER A 200 41.80 0.29 4.70
N SER A 201 41.05 0.19 3.60
CA SER A 201 39.58 0.20 3.59
C SER A 201 39.10 -1.04 2.85
N ASN A 202 38.62 -2.05 3.59
CA ASN A 202 38.14 -3.31 3.04
C ASN A 202 36.65 -3.49 3.33
N LEU A 203 35.82 -3.04 2.38
CA LEU A 203 34.36 -3.01 2.53
C LEU A 203 33.74 -4.40 2.72
N LEU A 204 34.39 -5.46 2.24
CA LEU A 204 33.93 -6.84 2.44
C LEU A 204 33.79 -7.16 3.94
N PHE A 205 34.73 -6.74 4.79
CA PHE A 205 34.63 -6.99 6.23
C PHE A 205 33.43 -6.27 6.86
N GLY A 206 33.14 -5.05 6.40
CA GLY A 206 31.96 -4.31 6.83
C GLY A 206 30.66 -5.02 6.45
N LEU A 207 30.55 -5.52 5.22
CA LEU A 207 29.39 -6.28 4.75
C LEU A 207 29.22 -7.61 5.50
N GLN A 208 30.31 -8.34 5.73
CA GLN A 208 30.28 -9.59 6.50
C GLN A 208 29.83 -9.37 7.95
N ALA A 209 30.29 -8.29 8.59
CA ALA A 209 29.84 -7.92 9.92
C ALA A 209 28.34 -7.55 9.93
N ALA A 210 27.85 -6.83 8.92
CA ALA A 210 26.43 -6.53 8.77
C ALA A 210 25.58 -7.80 8.56
N SER A 211 26.05 -8.72 7.71
CA SER A 211 25.44 -10.04 7.50
C SER A 211 25.32 -10.81 8.82
N SER A 212 26.41 -10.84 9.60
CA SER A 212 26.43 -11.51 10.90
C SER A 212 25.45 -10.90 11.90
N VAL A 213 25.40 -9.57 12.01
CA VAL A 213 24.46 -8.88 12.92
C VAL A 213 23.00 -9.17 12.53
N LEU A 214 22.65 -9.03 11.26
CA LEU A 214 21.28 -9.29 10.79
C LEU A 214 20.90 -10.76 10.92
N GLY A 215 21.79 -11.67 10.51
CA GLY A 215 21.60 -13.12 10.60
C GLY A 215 21.36 -13.61 12.03
N THR A 216 22.03 -13.02 13.01
CA THR A 216 21.93 -13.46 14.41
C THR A 216 20.83 -12.77 15.21
N GLN A 217 20.42 -11.55 14.83
CA GLN A 217 19.53 -10.72 15.65
C GLN A 217 18.24 -10.27 14.96
N SER A 218 18.06 -10.52 13.66
CA SER A 218 16.88 -10.10 12.89
C SER A 218 16.15 -11.28 12.24
N PHE A 219 16.88 -12.16 11.54
CA PHE A 219 16.29 -13.35 10.91
C PHE A 219 15.93 -14.42 11.94
N ASP A 220 14.89 -15.20 11.65
CA ASP A 220 14.36 -16.25 12.54
C ASP A 220 13.92 -15.71 13.93
N THR A 221 13.59 -14.42 14.01
CA THR A 221 13.06 -13.76 15.21
C THR A 221 11.62 -13.28 15.02
N ASP A 222 11.01 -12.72 16.05
CA ASP A 222 9.71 -12.02 15.93
C ASP A 222 9.78 -10.78 15.02
N ARG A 223 10.99 -10.36 14.62
CA ARG A 223 11.24 -9.26 13.69
C ARG A 223 11.62 -9.72 12.28
N ASP A 224 11.43 -10.99 11.95
CA ASP A 224 11.76 -11.52 10.62
C ASP A 224 11.07 -10.74 9.47
N HIS A 225 9.84 -10.28 9.71
CA HIS A 225 9.05 -9.47 8.76
C HIS A 225 9.44 -7.98 8.66
N TYR A 226 10.38 -7.50 9.49
CA TYR A 226 10.83 -6.10 9.46
C TYR A 226 11.76 -5.90 8.28
N LYS A 227 11.77 -4.70 7.69
CA LYS A 227 12.69 -4.43 6.59
C LYS A 227 14.12 -4.35 7.11
N LYS A 228 15.01 -5.15 6.54
CA LYS A 228 16.44 -5.13 6.86
C LYS A 228 17.16 -4.22 5.87
N VAL A 229 17.99 -3.31 6.39
CA VAL A 229 18.72 -2.35 5.57
C VAL A 229 20.17 -2.27 6.03
N VAL A 230 21.10 -2.23 5.08
CA VAL A 230 22.49 -1.86 5.31
C VAL A 230 22.72 -0.49 4.69
N ILE A 231 23.22 0.48 5.46
CA ILE A 231 23.63 1.79 4.96
C ILE A 231 25.14 1.89 5.05
N ILE A 232 25.80 1.98 3.91
CA ILE A 232 27.25 2.01 3.78
C ILE A 232 27.71 3.45 3.58
N PHE A 233 28.56 3.94 4.47
CA PHE A 233 29.25 5.23 4.34
C PHE A 233 30.72 4.95 4.10
N THR A 234 31.24 5.33 2.94
CA THR A 234 32.61 4.94 2.57
C THR A 234 33.32 5.93 1.66
N GLY A 235 34.63 6.07 1.86
CA GLY A 235 35.54 6.84 1.00
C GLY A 235 36.23 5.99 -0.07
N SER A 236 36.07 4.67 -0.05
CA SER A 236 36.72 3.75 -0.98
C SER A 236 35.87 2.50 -1.23
N TYR A 237 35.86 1.99 -2.47
CA TYR A 237 35.17 0.74 -2.77
C TYR A 237 35.82 -0.42 -2.01
N GLY A 238 37.16 -0.43 -1.96
CA GLY A 238 37.95 -1.40 -1.21
C GLY A 238 37.90 -2.83 -1.78
N GLY A 239 39.07 -3.46 -1.94
CA GLY A 239 39.16 -4.88 -2.31
C GLY A 239 39.02 -5.21 -3.80
N ALA A 240 39.54 -6.37 -4.18
CA ALA A 240 39.42 -7.00 -5.50
C ALA A 240 39.68 -8.52 -5.35
N GLY A 241 39.24 -9.32 -6.31
CA GLY A 241 39.40 -10.78 -6.24
C GLY A 241 38.68 -11.37 -5.03
N GLU A 242 39.39 -12.07 -4.15
CA GLU A 242 38.83 -12.66 -2.93
C GLU A 242 38.33 -11.63 -1.91
N HIS A 243 38.75 -10.37 -2.04
CA HIS A 243 38.30 -9.26 -1.20
C HIS A 243 37.26 -8.37 -1.88
N ASP A 244 36.74 -8.75 -3.05
CA ASP A 244 35.67 -7.99 -3.70
C ASP A 244 34.39 -8.01 -2.84
N PRO A 245 33.80 -6.86 -2.48
CA PRO A 245 32.55 -6.80 -1.73
C PRO A 245 31.32 -7.24 -2.54
N ALA A 246 31.38 -7.27 -3.88
CA ALA A 246 30.21 -7.53 -4.71
C ALA A 246 29.51 -8.88 -4.45
N PRO A 247 30.20 -10.03 -4.35
CA PRO A 247 29.55 -11.31 -4.08
C PRO A 247 28.78 -11.34 -2.75
N GLU A 248 29.32 -10.69 -1.71
CA GLU A 248 28.65 -10.61 -0.41
C GLU A 248 27.45 -9.66 -0.45
N ALA A 249 27.57 -8.54 -1.16
CA ALA A 249 26.46 -7.61 -1.39
C ALA A 249 25.31 -8.27 -2.17
N ASP A 250 25.62 -9.07 -3.20
CA ASP A 250 24.63 -9.82 -3.96
C ASP A 250 23.89 -10.82 -3.08
N ARG A 251 24.62 -11.57 -2.23
CA ARG A 251 24.01 -12.49 -1.26
C ARG A 251 23.06 -11.78 -0.28
N LEU A 252 23.48 -10.64 0.27
CA LEU A 252 22.63 -9.82 1.14
C LEU A 252 21.34 -9.38 0.43
N LYS A 253 21.44 -8.94 -0.84
CA LYS A 253 20.28 -8.53 -1.65
C LYS A 253 19.35 -9.72 -1.94
N GLU A 254 19.91 -10.91 -2.22
CA GLU A 254 19.15 -12.15 -2.40
C GLU A 254 18.38 -12.55 -1.14
N ASP A 255 18.94 -12.29 0.04
CA ASP A 255 18.30 -12.47 1.35
C ASP A 255 17.23 -11.39 1.67
N GLY A 256 16.93 -10.50 0.72
CA GLY A 256 15.91 -9.44 0.86
C GLY A 256 16.39 -8.22 1.66
N ILE A 257 17.70 -8.07 1.85
CA ILE A 257 18.30 -6.92 2.56
C ILE A 257 18.56 -5.79 1.55
N PHE A 258 18.14 -4.58 1.90
CA PHE A 258 18.38 -3.41 1.06
C PHE A 258 19.73 -2.80 1.38
N ILE A 259 20.52 -2.47 0.36
CA ILE A 259 21.81 -1.82 0.51
C ILE A 259 21.69 -0.38 0.00
N ILE A 260 21.94 0.58 0.88
CA ILE A 260 22.08 1.99 0.57
C ILE A 260 23.56 2.34 0.65
N THR A 261 24.12 3.01 -0.35
CA THR A 261 25.52 3.46 -0.35
C THR A 261 25.59 4.99 -0.35
N VAL A 262 26.56 5.53 0.39
CA VAL A 262 26.90 6.95 0.45
C VAL A 262 28.41 7.08 0.28
N GLY A 263 28.83 7.53 -0.89
CA GLY A 263 30.24 7.69 -1.23
C GLY A 263 30.80 9.07 -0.86
N TYR A 264 31.94 9.07 -0.16
CA TYR A 264 32.76 10.23 0.19
C TYR A 264 33.96 10.30 -0.76
N GLY A 265 33.69 10.56 -2.03
CA GLY A 265 34.75 10.54 -3.04
C GLY A 265 34.28 10.87 -4.44
N SER A 266 35.14 10.55 -5.40
CA SER A 266 34.94 10.88 -6.82
C SER A 266 33.81 10.06 -7.49
N GLY A 267 33.40 10.46 -8.69
CA GLY A 267 32.41 9.71 -9.49
C GLY A 267 32.79 8.24 -9.73
N PHE A 268 34.08 7.91 -9.86
CA PHE A 268 34.53 6.52 -10.00
C PHE A 268 34.19 5.65 -8.78
N LEU A 269 34.26 6.22 -7.57
CA LEU A 269 33.81 5.54 -6.36
C LEU A 269 32.31 5.29 -6.43
N ILE A 270 31.54 6.33 -6.79
CA ILE A 270 30.07 6.23 -6.88
C ILE A 270 29.65 5.18 -7.92
N ASP A 271 30.32 5.13 -9.08
CA ASP A 271 30.06 4.13 -10.10
C ASP A 271 30.35 2.71 -9.59
N GLY A 272 31.46 2.53 -8.86
CA GLY A 272 31.77 1.26 -8.19
C GLY A 272 30.71 0.87 -7.16
N LEU A 273 30.32 1.80 -6.28
CA LEU A 273 29.28 1.55 -5.27
C LEU A 273 27.91 1.22 -5.87
N SER A 274 27.63 1.67 -7.10
CA SER A 274 26.37 1.36 -7.79
C SER A 274 26.17 -0.13 -8.07
N THR A 275 27.25 -0.93 -8.14
CA THR A 275 27.17 -2.37 -8.40
C THR A 275 26.69 -3.15 -7.16
N ILE A 276 27.01 -2.65 -5.96
CA ILE A 276 26.67 -3.30 -4.70
C ILE A 276 25.38 -2.74 -4.08
N ALA A 277 25.05 -1.48 -4.36
CA ALA A 277 23.81 -0.87 -3.87
C ALA A 277 22.56 -1.56 -4.43
N SER A 278 21.46 -1.48 -3.69
CA SER A 278 20.14 -1.76 -4.27
C SER A 278 19.83 -0.71 -5.35
N PRO A 279 19.04 -1.07 -6.38
CA PRO A 279 18.69 -0.14 -7.44
C PRO A 279 18.17 1.20 -6.89
N ARG A 280 18.74 2.32 -7.37
CA ARG A 280 18.40 3.70 -6.99
C ARG A 280 18.82 4.13 -5.58
N PHE A 281 19.54 3.29 -4.83
CA PHE A 281 19.98 3.57 -3.46
C PHE A 281 21.48 3.88 -3.36
N ASN A 282 22.08 4.35 -4.45
CA ASN A 282 23.46 4.80 -4.50
C ASN A 282 23.53 6.32 -4.53
N PHE A 283 24.17 6.90 -3.52
CA PHE A 283 24.22 8.34 -3.29
C PHE A 283 25.67 8.82 -3.10
N SER A 284 25.89 10.10 -3.40
CA SER A 284 27.11 10.82 -3.06
C SER A 284 26.88 11.71 -1.83
N VAL A 285 27.91 11.93 -1.02
CA VAL A 285 27.87 12.98 0.02
C VAL A 285 27.54 14.37 -0.55
N ALA A 286 27.87 14.59 -1.84
CA ALA A 286 27.57 15.84 -2.54
C ALA A 286 26.11 15.95 -3.03
N ASP A 287 25.28 14.92 -2.87
CA ASP A 287 23.92 14.93 -3.39
C ASP A 287 23.05 15.99 -2.70
N PRO A 288 22.33 16.83 -3.47
CA PRO A 288 21.38 17.74 -2.88
C PRO A 288 20.27 16.93 -2.20
N ASN A 289 20.02 17.22 -0.93
CA ASN A 289 19.04 16.52 -0.08
C ASN A 289 19.34 15.03 0.15
N LEU A 290 20.61 14.69 0.37
CA LEU A 290 21.06 13.34 0.74
C LEU A 290 20.19 12.70 1.84
N ILE A 291 19.95 13.41 2.95
CA ILE A 291 19.17 12.90 4.09
C ILE A 291 17.76 12.50 3.65
N GLY A 292 17.06 13.39 2.94
CA GLY A 292 15.72 13.10 2.43
C GLY A 292 15.72 11.93 1.44
N ASN A 293 16.76 11.80 0.61
CA ASN A 293 16.89 10.66 -0.31
C ASN A 293 17.05 9.33 0.44
N ILE A 294 17.91 9.28 1.48
CA ILE A 294 18.09 8.09 2.30
C ILE A 294 16.80 7.75 3.07
N GLN A 295 16.18 8.74 3.72
CA GLN A 295 14.91 8.54 4.43
C GLN A 295 13.82 7.99 3.49
N ARG A 296 13.73 8.50 2.25
CA ARG A 296 12.82 7.95 1.23
C ARG A 296 13.15 6.51 0.88
N SER A 297 14.43 6.17 0.71
CA SER A 297 14.87 4.79 0.46
C SER A 297 14.49 3.85 1.62
N LEU A 298 14.53 4.34 2.86
CA LEU A 298 14.09 3.59 4.04
C LEU A 298 12.56 3.35 4.03
N GLN A 299 11.77 4.28 3.51
CA GLN A 299 10.31 4.19 3.43
C GLN A 299 9.77 3.34 2.27
N GLN A 300 10.56 3.09 1.22
CA GLN A 300 10.15 2.23 0.11
C GLN A 300 10.00 0.77 0.55
N ALA A 301 9.00 0.07 0.05
CA ALA A 301 8.73 -1.32 0.41
C ALA A 301 8.60 -2.17 -0.86
N THR A 302 8.77 -3.49 -0.77
CA THR A 302 8.45 -4.41 -1.87
C THR A 302 6.95 -4.48 -2.07
N TRP A 303 6.45 -4.94 -3.22
CA TRP A 303 5.00 -5.02 -3.45
C TRP A 303 4.30 -5.83 -2.35
N THR A 304 4.92 -6.96 -1.94
CA THR A 304 4.38 -7.81 -0.87
C THR A 304 4.38 -7.09 0.48
N ALA A 305 5.46 -6.39 0.83
CA ALA A 305 5.54 -5.60 2.06
C ALA A 305 4.58 -4.40 2.05
N SER A 306 4.42 -3.73 0.91
CA SER A 306 3.45 -2.65 0.72
C SER A 306 2.02 -3.13 0.94
N ARG A 307 1.66 -4.29 0.39
CA ARG A 307 0.35 -4.92 0.64
C ARG A 307 0.12 -5.19 2.12
N ILE A 308 1.10 -5.76 2.83
CA ILE A 308 1.03 -6.00 4.27
C ILE A 308 0.88 -4.68 5.02
N SER A 309 1.66 -3.66 4.66
CA SER A 309 1.62 -2.34 5.28
C SER A 309 0.25 -1.66 5.13
N CYS A 310 -0.34 -1.71 3.93
CA CYS A 310 -1.70 -1.21 3.72
C CYS A 310 -2.70 -1.97 4.62
N ARG A 311 -2.60 -3.29 4.72
CA ARG A 311 -3.50 -4.12 5.54
C ARG A 311 -3.41 -3.84 7.03
N VAL A 312 -2.20 -3.62 7.54
CA VAL A 312 -1.98 -3.22 8.95
C VAL A 312 -2.68 -1.90 9.27
N ARG A 313 -2.89 -1.04 8.27
CA ARG A 313 -3.64 0.22 8.37
C ARG A 313 -5.10 0.09 7.96
N GLN A 314 -5.65 -1.14 7.98
CA GLN A 314 -7.01 -1.48 7.53
C GLN A 314 -7.31 -1.07 6.08
N GLY A 315 -6.29 -0.88 5.26
CA GLY A 315 -6.39 -0.56 3.84
C GLY A 315 -5.85 -1.68 2.95
N TYR A 316 -5.75 -1.38 1.66
CA TYR A 316 -5.20 -2.26 0.64
C TYR A 316 -4.47 -1.42 -0.41
N LEU A 317 -3.65 -2.06 -1.25
CA LEU A 317 -2.97 -1.34 -2.34
C LEU A 317 -4.00 -0.78 -3.31
N ALA A 318 -3.82 0.47 -3.71
CA ALA A 318 -4.79 1.23 -4.47
C ALA A 318 -5.16 0.57 -5.81
N THR A 319 -6.45 0.57 -6.11
CA THR A 319 -7.03 0.04 -7.33
C THR A 319 -7.21 1.15 -8.36
N GLU A 320 -7.17 0.76 -9.64
CA GLU A 320 -7.45 1.68 -10.74
C GLU A 320 -8.48 1.04 -11.65
N PHE A 321 -9.76 1.11 -11.25
CA PHE A 321 -10.85 0.57 -12.06
C PHE A 321 -11.21 1.45 -13.26
N THR A 322 -10.77 2.71 -13.27
CA THR A 322 -11.09 3.68 -14.33
C THR A 322 -9.92 4.61 -14.61
N GLN A 323 -9.93 5.25 -15.79
CA GLN A 323 -9.00 6.33 -16.13
C GLN A 323 -9.04 7.48 -15.13
N HIS A 324 -10.24 7.80 -14.62
CA HIS A 324 -10.40 8.86 -13.64
C HIS A 324 -9.64 8.55 -12.34
N LYS A 325 -9.77 7.32 -11.82
CA LYS A 325 -9.03 6.86 -10.65
C LYS A 325 -7.52 6.85 -10.90
N HIS A 326 -7.08 6.41 -12.08
CA HIS A 326 -5.67 6.49 -12.47
C HIS A 326 -5.13 7.93 -12.42
N ASN A 327 -5.83 8.86 -13.08
CA ASN A 327 -5.42 10.27 -13.11
C ASN A 327 -5.38 10.87 -11.70
N PHE A 328 -6.36 10.54 -10.86
CA PHE A 328 -6.39 10.95 -9.46
C PHE A 328 -5.18 10.43 -8.68
N LEU A 329 -4.84 9.15 -8.82
CA LEU A 329 -3.68 8.57 -8.12
C LEU A 329 -2.36 9.18 -8.63
N VAL A 330 -2.24 9.41 -9.94
CA VAL A 330 -1.09 10.08 -10.55
C VAL A 330 -0.96 11.50 -9.99
N GLU A 331 -2.03 12.30 -10.01
CA GLU A 331 -2.03 13.67 -9.48
C GLU A 331 -1.69 13.69 -7.99
N SER A 332 -2.31 12.81 -7.20
CA SER A 332 -2.01 12.65 -5.77
C SER A 332 -0.54 12.33 -5.54
N VAL A 333 0.02 11.40 -6.30
CA VAL A 333 1.44 11.05 -6.23
C VAL A 333 2.33 12.22 -6.65
N THR A 334 2.05 12.88 -7.78
CA THR A 334 2.87 13.98 -8.30
C THR A 334 2.85 15.23 -7.42
N SER A 335 1.75 15.45 -6.68
CA SER A 335 1.57 16.58 -5.77
C SER A 335 2.12 16.30 -4.36
N THR A 336 2.40 15.03 -4.04
CA THR A 336 2.93 14.63 -2.74
C THR A 336 4.43 14.83 -2.65
N THR A 337 4.86 15.65 -1.67
CA THR A 337 6.27 15.78 -1.28
C THR A 337 6.87 14.42 -0.96
N GLY A 338 7.84 13.99 -1.76
CA GLY A 338 8.51 12.69 -1.62
C GLY A 338 8.41 11.80 -2.86
N PHE A 339 7.52 12.12 -3.81
CA PHE A 339 7.49 11.50 -5.13
C PHE A 339 8.11 12.42 -6.18
N HIS A 340 9.03 11.91 -6.98
CA HIS A 340 9.78 12.70 -7.97
C HIS A 340 9.86 11.95 -9.30
N PRO A 341 9.90 12.65 -10.45
CA PRO A 341 10.05 12.01 -11.75
C PRO A 341 11.34 11.19 -11.87
N PRO A 342 11.34 10.04 -12.58
CA PRO A 342 10.16 9.39 -13.14
C PRO A 342 9.29 8.76 -12.04
N PHE A 343 7.99 9.06 -12.04
CA PHE A 343 7.06 8.56 -11.04
C PHE A 343 6.90 7.05 -11.17
N SER A 344 7.00 6.35 -10.04
CA SER A 344 6.97 4.89 -9.98
C SER A 344 6.43 4.44 -8.63
N TYR A 345 5.30 3.72 -8.63
CA TYR A 345 4.66 3.28 -7.40
C TYR A 345 3.81 2.03 -7.58
N PHE A 346 3.74 1.22 -6.53
CA PHE A 346 2.91 0.01 -6.54
C PHE A 346 1.41 0.31 -6.47
N ILE A 347 0.66 -0.50 -7.21
CA ILE A 347 -0.80 -0.55 -7.23
C ILE A 347 -1.27 -1.96 -6.90
N GLY A 348 -2.56 -2.11 -6.59
CA GLY A 348 -3.16 -3.35 -6.11
C GLY A 348 -3.37 -4.44 -7.16
N LEU A 349 -3.02 -4.21 -8.42
CA LEU A 349 -3.17 -5.22 -9.48
C LEU A 349 -2.09 -6.30 -9.33
N ASN A 350 -2.51 -7.55 -9.26
CA ASN A 350 -1.61 -8.71 -9.20
C ASN A 350 -2.16 -9.92 -9.96
N ARG A 351 -1.32 -10.94 -10.16
CA ARG A 351 -1.68 -12.17 -10.86
C ARG A 351 -1.84 -13.32 -9.89
N VAL A 352 -3.04 -13.89 -9.82
CA VAL A 352 -3.40 -15.02 -8.95
C VAL A 352 -4.06 -16.10 -9.80
N ALA A 353 -3.60 -17.34 -9.69
CA ALA A 353 -4.07 -18.48 -10.50
C ALA A 353 -4.09 -18.19 -12.03
N GLY A 354 -3.13 -17.40 -12.51
CA GLY A 354 -3.01 -17.03 -13.92
C GLY A 354 -3.86 -15.85 -14.37
N GLN A 355 -4.76 -15.33 -13.53
CA GLN A 355 -5.64 -14.20 -13.82
C GLN A 355 -5.15 -12.92 -13.13
N TRP A 356 -5.32 -11.78 -13.80
CA TRP A 356 -5.08 -10.47 -13.19
C TRP A 356 -6.27 -10.10 -12.31
N VAL A 357 -6.01 -9.79 -11.04
CA VAL A 357 -7.01 -9.44 -10.03
C VAL A 357 -6.53 -8.24 -9.22
N TRP A 358 -7.47 -7.46 -8.71
CA TRP A 358 -7.22 -6.32 -7.85
C TRP A 358 -7.26 -6.73 -6.38
N GLU A 359 -6.35 -6.17 -5.58
CA GLU A 359 -6.43 -6.23 -4.13
C GLU A 359 -7.76 -5.65 -3.61
N GLN A 360 -8.16 -6.17 -2.46
CA GLN A 360 -9.35 -5.81 -1.71
C GLN A 360 -8.99 -5.83 -0.22
N PRO A 361 -9.83 -5.27 0.65
CA PRO A 361 -9.68 -5.45 2.09
C PRO A 361 -9.52 -6.91 2.47
N GLN A 362 -8.84 -7.14 3.59
CA GLN A 362 -8.61 -8.47 4.09
C GLN A 362 -9.94 -9.20 4.30
N GLY A 363 -10.02 -10.43 3.79
CA GLY A 363 -11.23 -11.28 3.88
C GLY A 363 -12.20 -11.14 2.72
N LEU A 364 -12.08 -10.08 1.89
CA LEU A 364 -12.93 -9.93 0.70
C LEU A 364 -12.34 -10.63 -0.53
N PRO A 365 -13.20 -11.15 -1.42
CA PRO A 365 -12.75 -11.78 -2.66
C PRO A 365 -12.09 -10.74 -3.58
N GLN A 366 -10.94 -11.09 -4.17
CA GLN A 366 -10.25 -10.22 -5.12
C GLN A 366 -11.07 -10.07 -6.41
N ILE A 367 -11.04 -8.89 -7.00
CA ILE A 367 -11.86 -8.55 -8.17
C ILE A 367 -11.03 -8.79 -9.44
N PRO A 368 -11.45 -9.66 -10.38
CA PRO A 368 -10.76 -9.82 -11.66
C PRO A 368 -10.66 -8.50 -12.43
N LEU A 369 -9.56 -8.30 -13.15
CA LEU A 369 -9.38 -7.17 -14.07
C LEU A 369 -10.47 -7.22 -15.15
N GLN A 370 -11.21 -6.11 -15.30
CA GLN A 370 -12.37 -6.03 -16.17
C GLN A 370 -12.08 -5.24 -17.46
N SER A 371 -12.73 -4.08 -17.66
CA SER A 371 -12.76 -3.36 -18.94
C SER A 371 -11.70 -2.25 -19.06
N TYR A 372 -11.17 -1.74 -17.95
CA TYR A 372 -10.14 -0.71 -17.99
C TYR A 372 -8.73 -1.32 -17.92
N PHE A 373 -7.91 -0.95 -18.89
CA PHE A 373 -6.54 -1.39 -19.02
C PHE A 373 -5.65 -0.18 -19.29
N ASN A 374 -4.62 0.01 -18.47
CA ASN A 374 -3.65 1.07 -18.70
C ASN A 374 -2.22 0.52 -18.80
N TRP A 375 -2.06 -0.69 -19.35
CA TRP A 375 -0.74 -1.27 -19.59
C TRP A 375 0.08 -0.40 -20.54
N LEU A 376 1.34 -0.17 -20.18
CA LEU A 376 2.31 0.45 -21.07
C LEU A 376 2.52 -0.44 -22.32
N PRO A 377 2.98 0.14 -23.44
CA PRO A 377 3.33 -0.63 -24.63
C PRO A 377 4.25 -1.82 -24.28
N ASN A 378 3.91 -3.01 -24.79
CA ASN A 378 4.58 -4.29 -24.54
C ASN A 378 4.39 -4.91 -23.13
N TYR A 379 3.46 -4.38 -22.34
CA TYR A 379 3.04 -4.98 -21.08
C TYR A 379 1.60 -5.52 -21.17
N PRO A 380 1.23 -6.53 -20.34
CA PRO A 380 2.09 -7.25 -19.41
C PRO A 380 3.05 -8.23 -20.12
N ILE A 381 4.28 -8.35 -19.61
CA ILE A 381 5.23 -9.36 -20.06
C ILE A 381 4.76 -10.72 -19.57
N LEU A 382 4.68 -11.71 -20.48
CA LEU A 382 4.32 -13.07 -20.14
C LEU A 382 5.45 -13.74 -19.33
N SER A 383 5.36 -13.65 -18.00
CA SER A 383 6.26 -14.31 -17.06
C SER A 383 5.47 -14.79 -15.84
N SER A 384 5.88 -15.93 -15.28
CA SER A 384 5.36 -16.43 -14.00
C SER A 384 5.92 -15.67 -12.81
N THR A 385 7.09 -15.03 -12.94
CA THR A 385 7.73 -14.27 -11.85
C THR A 385 7.19 -12.85 -11.73
N LEU A 386 6.72 -12.26 -12.84
CA LEU A 386 6.20 -10.89 -12.88
C LEU A 386 4.70 -10.85 -12.56
N ALA A 387 4.37 -11.14 -11.30
CA ALA A 387 3.01 -11.31 -10.81
C ALA A 387 2.43 -10.10 -10.05
N GLY A 388 3.17 -8.99 -9.91
CA GLY A 388 2.66 -7.73 -9.37
C GLY A 388 2.54 -6.69 -10.48
N ALA A 389 1.92 -5.55 -10.19
CA ALA A 389 1.89 -4.40 -11.08
C ALA A 389 2.23 -3.09 -10.35
N MET A 390 2.73 -2.13 -11.12
CA MET A 390 3.04 -0.79 -10.67
C MET A 390 2.63 0.22 -11.74
N ASN A 391 2.36 1.46 -11.33
CA ASN A 391 2.45 2.60 -12.24
C ASN A 391 3.92 2.95 -12.47
N PHE A 392 4.26 3.22 -13.72
CA PHE A 392 5.60 3.56 -14.16
C PHE A 392 5.55 4.67 -15.20
N GLN A 393 6.33 5.72 -14.99
CA GLN A 393 6.52 6.79 -15.95
C GLN A 393 7.63 6.43 -16.94
N ASN A 394 7.26 6.24 -18.21
CA ASN A 394 8.19 6.09 -19.32
C ASN A 394 8.14 7.35 -20.21
N GLY A 395 9.10 8.26 -20.01
CA GLY A 395 9.10 9.57 -20.65
C GLY A 395 7.90 10.40 -20.19
N THR A 396 6.97 10.68 -21.11
CA THR A 396 5.75 11.46 -20.83
C THR A 396 4.52 10.60 -20.51
N ILE A 397 4.59 9.29 -20.69
CA ILE A 397 3.44 8.38 -20.48
C ILE A 397 3.58 7.72 -19.11
N ILE A 398 2.49 7.68 -18.35
CA ILE A 398 2.38 6.90 -17.11
C ILE A 398 1.36 5.80 -17.35
N GLY A 399 1.76 4.57 -17.06
CA GLY A 399 0.89 3.41 -17.19
C GLY A 399 1.44 2.22 -16.41
N TRP A 400 0.77 1.09 -16.55
CA TRP A 400 1.08 -0.12 -15.81
C TRP A 400 2.19 -0.93 -16.45
N ARG A 401 3.04 -1.50 -15.61
CA ARG A 401 3.93 -2.60 -15.99
C ARG A 401 3.89 -3.67 -14.93
N ASN A 402 4.06 -4.93 -15.34
CA ASN A 402 4.17 -6.02 -14.38
C ASN A 402 5.60 -6.15 -13.86
N ILE A 403 5.70 -6.52 -12.58
CA ILE A 403 6.91 -6.56 -11.78
C ILE A 403 6.96 -7.83 -10.92
N ASP A 404 8.16 -8.20 -10.51
CA ASP A 404 8.36 -9.18 -9.44
C ASP A 404 7.90 -8.56 -8.12
N LYS A 405 7.03 -9.27 -7.39
CA LYS A 405 6.41 -8.79 -6.15
C LYS A 405 7.41 -8.64 -4.99
N SER A 406 8.57 -9.27 -5.12
CA SER A 406 9.64 -9.23 -4.12
C SER A 406 10.93 -8.63 -4.67
N GLY A 407 11.11 -8.61 -6.00
CA GLY A 407 12.37 -8.23 -6.63
C GLY A 407 12.66 -6.72 -6.70
N LEU A 408 11.69 -5.85 -6.40
CA LEU A 408 11.87 -4.40 -6.47
C LEU A 408 11.21 -3.68 -5.28
N THR A 409 11.80 -2.55 -4.88
CA THR A 409 11.22 -1.61 -3.92
C THR A 409 10.80 -0.33 -4.61
N PHE A 410 9.59 0.12 -4.29
CA PHE A 410 9.09 1.41 -4.71
C PHE A 410 8.22 2.01 -3.60
N ALA A 411 7.86 3.27 -3.78
CA ALA A 411 6.75 3.84 -3.05
C ALA A 411 5.44 3.13 -3.46
N TYR A 412 4.39 3.30 -2.66
CA TYR A 412 3.12 2.61 -2.88
C TYR A 412 1.98 3.50 -2.41
N VAL A 413 0.81 3.30 -3.02
CA VAL A 413 -0.41 4.00 -2.61
C VAL A 413 -1.35 2.98 -1.98
N CYS A 414 -1.78 3.26 -0.76
CA CYS A 414 -2.85 2.51 -0.12
C CYS A 414 -4.17 3.26 -0.30
N GLU A 415 -5.26 2.53 -0.40
CA GLU A 415 -6.60 3.06 -0.23
C GLU A 415 -7.35 2.26 0.84
N LYS A 416 -8.32 2.90 1.48
CA LYS A 416 -9.26 2.29 2.43
C LYS A 416 -10.66 2.54 1.89
N TYR A 417 -11.61 1.65 2.18
CA TYR A 417 -13.01 1.99 1.96
C TYR A 417 -13.38 3.16 2.88
N ALA A 418 -13.92 4.23 2.29
CA ALA A 418 -14.48 5.32 3.07
C ALA A 418 -15.82 4.84 3.67
N CYS A 419 -15.98 5.05 4.96
CA CYS A 419 -17.26 4.88 5.65
C CYS A 419 -18.05 6.17 5.51
N ASP A 420 -19.33 6.08 5.18
CA ASP A 420 -20.24 7.22 5.21
C ASP A 420 -21.57 6.82 5.86
N THR A 421 -22.51 7.76 5.94
CA THR A 421 -23.82 7.55 6.56
C THR A 421 -24.70 6.53 5.83
N ASP A 422 -24.34 6.21 4.59
CA ASP A 422 -25.07 5.33 3.68
C ASP A 422 -24.33 3.98 3.49
N ASN A 423 -23.03 3.94 3.77
CA ASN A 423 -22.14 2.79 3.67
C ASN A 423 -21.32 2.65 4.96
N TYR A 424 -21.88 1.94 5.94
CA TYR A 424 -21.22 1.65 7.21
C TYR A 424 -19.95 0.81 7.01
N CYS A 425 -18.86 1.19 7.67
CA CYS A 425 -17.69 0.32 7.79
C CYS A 425 -17.94 -0.84 8.76
N ASP A 426 -16.98 -1.77 8.77
CA ASP A 426 -16.94 -2.92 9.69
C ASP A 426 -17.26 -2.48 11.14
N PRO A 427 -18.10 -3.20 11.91
CA PRO A 427 -18.49 -2.79 13.26
C PRO A 427 -17.33 -2.56 14.23
N ASP A 428 -16.15 -3.12 13.94
CA ASP A 428 -14.92 -2.90 14.72
C ASP A 428 -14.37 -1.45 14.60
N ASP A 429 -14.87 -0.66 13.65
CA ASP A 429 -14.58 0.78 13.50
C ASP A 429 -15.63 1.68 14.21
N LEU A 430 -16.63 1.09 14.90
CA LEU A 430 -17.65 1.80 15.68
C LEU A 430 -17.28 1.83 17.18
N PHE A 431 -16.95 3.01 17.72
CA PHE A 431 -16.90 3.21 19.17
C PHE A 431 -18.21 3.88 19.65
N SER A 432 -18.89 3.26 20.60
CA SER A 432 -19.98 3.89 21.36
C SER A 432 -19.39 4.80 22.44
N ILE A 433 -19.89 6.03 22.55
CA ILE A 433 -19.62 6.91 23.71
C ILE A 433 -20.41 6.43 24.92
#